data_AF-A0AAV0AKJ6-F1
#
_entry.id   AF-A0AAV0AKJ6-F1
#
_cell.length_a   1.000
_cell.length_b   1.000
_cell.length_c   1.000
_cell.angle_alpha   90.00
_cell.angle_beta   90.00
_cell.angle_gamma   90.00
#
_symmetry.space_group_name_H-M   'P 1'
#
loop_
_entity.id
_entity.type
_entity.pdbx_description
1 polymer ?
#
loop_
_entity_poly.entity_id
_entity_poly.type
_entity_poly.pdbx_seq_one_letter_code
_entity_poly.pdbx_strand_id
1 'polypeptide(L)'
;MSDSSNCDGKNDYSSNAQFDRWSHKLRLITGLGLKSDDEKREWLNSRCNAWRDQLFESSPMVRYLLQHLSVLPIPTLEKTIPSENQPMTSQSDNAGPSTWLPIPIECGICSPVRSAGLFSPFPPSTGGQVKLCSDGLASKSHMEDVLSHELIHAWDHRRFKLDWGNLQHVACTEIRANALSGDCRWLREIDRHNFKFAKQRQFCARRRAILSVADHVKPSSEGGDSLDPMKVAEEVVDQVWASCWNDTRPFDEIY
;
A
#
# COMPACT_ATOMS: atom_id res chain seq x y z
N MET A 1 -13.60 76.55 -2.91
CA MET A 1 -12.54 75.59 -3.31
C MET A 1 -13.08 74.20 -3.05
N SER A 2 -12.98 73.39 -4.08
CA SER A 2 -13.63 72.12 -4.40
C SER A 2 -13.75 71.09 -3.28
N ASP A 3 -14.92 70.45 -3.25
CA ASP A 3 -15.24 69.21 -2.58
C ASP A 3 -14.86 67.98 -3.44
N SER A 4 -14.83 66.80 -2.83
CA SER A 4 -14.75 65.44 -3.44
C SER A 4 -13.40 64.89 -3.93
N SER A 5 -12.94 63.78 -3.31
CA SER A 5 -13.13 62.42 -3.84
C SER A 5 -12.27 61.39 -3.08
N ASN A 6 -12.96 60.47 -2.42
CA ASN A 6 -12.47 59.26 -1.79
C ASN A 6 -12.66 58.09 -2.77
N CYS A 7 -11.57 57.50 -3.29
CA CYS A 7 -11.43 56.15 -3.91
C CYS A 7 -9.91 55.88 -3.90
N ASP A 8 -9.36 54.83 -3.28
CA ASP A 8 -9.28 53.48 -3.83
C ASP A 8 -8.72 52.48 -2.78
N GLY A 9 -9.42 52.27 -1.67
CA GLY A 9 -8.99 51.33 -0.62
C GLY A 9 -9.54 49.90 -0.73
N LYS A 10 -10.46 49.63 -1.67
CA LYS A 10 -11.24 48.38 -1.70
C LYS A 10 -10.76 47.34 -2.72
N ASN A 11 -10.00 47.73 -3.74
CA ASN A 11 -9.52 46.80 -4.77
C ASN A 11 -8.29 46.00 -4.33
N ASP A 12 -7.44 46.57 -3.50
CA ASP A 12 -6.15 45.96 -3.10
C ASP A 12 -6.31 44.78 -2.13
N TYR A 13 -7.26 44.85 -1.19
CA TYR A 13 -7.51 43.74 -0.25
C TYR A 13 -8.11 42.52 -0.95
N SER A 14 -8.97 42.73 -1.95
CA SER A 14 -9.59 41.66 -2.74
C SER A 14 -8.59 40.97 -3.68
N SER A 15 -7.72 41.74 -4.33
CA SER A 15 -6.65 41.17 -5.17
C SER A 15 -5.63 40.39 -4.36
N ASN A 16 -5.24 40.90 -3.18
CA ASN A 16 -4.31 40.20 -2.29
C ASN A 16 -4.91 38.89 -1.76
N ALA A 17 -6.18 38.90 -1.33
CA ALA A 17 -6.86 37.68 -0.90
C ALA A 17 -7.05 36.63 -2.02
N GLN A 18 -7.22 37.07 -3.27
CA GLN A 18 -7.27 36.18 -4.42
C GLN A 18 -5.90 35.60 -4.77
N PHE A 19 -4.85 36.43 -4.74
CA PHE A 19 -3.47 36.00 -4.96
C PHE A 19 -2.98 35.05 -3.88
N ASP A 20 -3.29 35.32 -2.61
CA ASP A 20 -2.95 34.44 -1.50
C ASP A 20 -3.61 33.07 -1.62
N ARG A 21 -4.88 33.04 -2.03
CA ARG A 21 -5.62 31.80 -2.29
C ARG A 21 -5.04 31.03 -3.48
N TRP A 22 -4.68 31.73 -4.55
CA TRP A 22 -4.02 31.15 -5.72
C TRP A 22 -2.65 30.59 -5.35
N SER A 23 -1.84 31.35 -4.61
CA SER A 23 -0.50 30.92 -4.19
C SER A 23 -0.60 29.72 -3.26
N HIS A 24 -1.51 29.73 -2.28
CA HIS A 24 -1.80 28.58 -1.42
C HIS A 24 -2.20 27.34 -2.24
N LYS A 25 -3.09 27.50 -3.22
CA LYS A 25 -3.49 26.41 -4.12
C LYS A 25 -2.30 25.88 -4.92
N LEU A 26 -1.43 26.74 -5.44
CA LEU A 26 -0.22 26.33 -6.15
C LEU A 26 0.77 25.58 -5.25
N ARG A 27 0.96 26.02 -4.00
CA ARG A 27 1.76 25.29 -3.01
C ARG A 27 1.20 23.89 -2.79
N LEU A 28 -0.12 23.77 -2.63
CA LEU A 28 -0.81 22.48 -2.46
C LEU A 28 -0.93 21.63 -3.74
N ILE A 29 -0.64 22.19 -4.91
CA ILE A 29 -0.54 21.40 -6.16
C ILE A 29 0.89 20.91 -6.36
N THR A 30 1.85 21.84 -6.25
CA THR A 30 3.25 21.58 -6.62
C THR A 30 4.08 20.99 -5.48
N GLY A 31 3.69 21.25 -4.23
CA GLY A 31 4.48 20.95 -3.04
C GLY A 31 5.62 21.93 -2.79
N LEU A 32 5.78 22.96 -3.65
CA LEU A 32 6.83 23.96 -3.53
C LEU A 32 6.41 25.06 -2.57
N GLY A 33 7.28 25.37 -1.59
CA GLY A 33 7.08 26.48 -0.66
C GLY A 33 6.03 26.26 0.43
N LEU A 34 5.67 24.99 0.73
CA LEU A 34 4.78 24.62 1.84
C LEU A 34 5.30 25.20 3.17
N LYS A 35 4.40 25.85 3.92
CA LYS A 35 4.75 26.68 5.08
C LYS A 35 4.52 26.01 6.43
N SER A 36 3.70 24.96 6.48
CA SER A 36 3.39 24.23 7.71
C SER A 36 3.42 22.72 7.50
N ASP A 37 3.53 21.98 8.60
CA ASP A 37 3.43 20.52 8.59
C ASP A 37 2.04 20.04 8.15
N ASP A 38 0.97 20.80 8.46
CA ASP A 38 -0.39 20.51 8.00
C ASP A 38 -0.53 20.68 6.48
N GLU A 39 0.00 21.77 5.90
CA GLU A 39 0.04 21.97 4.43
C GLU A 39 0.81 20.81 3.77
N LYS A 40 1.93 20.38 4.38
CA LYS A 40 2.71 19.24 3.89
C LYS A 40 1.96 17.92 3.97
N ARG A 41 1.28 17.64 5.08
CA ARG A 41 0.46 16.44 5.25
C ARG A 41 -0.67 16.38 4.22
N GLU A 42 -1.36 17.50 4.03
CA GLU A 42 -2.45 17.60 3.08
C GLU A 42 -1.97 17.38 1.64
N TRP A 43 -0.84 18.01 1.29
CA TRP A 43 -0.21 17.80 -0.02
C TRP A 43 0.18 16.33 -0.25
N LEU A 44 0.85 15.69 0.72
CA LEU A 44 1.27 14.29 0.63
C LEU A 44 0.08 13.35 0.41
N ASN A 45 -0.99 13.52 1.19
CA ASN A 45 -2.21 12.71 1.07
C ASN A 45 -2.94 12.95 -0.25
N SER A 46 -3.09 14.22 -0.65
CA SER A 46 -3.72 14.59 -1.93
C SER A 46 -2.97 13.95 -3.12
N ARG A 47 -1.64 14.03 -3.10
CA ARG A 47 -0.77 13.41 -4.12
C ARG A 47 -0.90 11.88 -4.12
N CYS A 48 -0.88 11.25 -2.95
CA CYS A 48 -1.06 9.80 -2.83
C CYS A 48 -2.41 9.34 -3.39
N ASN A 49 -3.51 10.01 -3.02
CA ASN A 49 -4.85 9.70 -3.53
C ASN A 49 -4.92 9.86 -5.05
N ALA A 50 -4.39 10.96 -5.60
CA ALA A 50 -4.36 11.17 -7.04
C ALA A 50 -3.56 10.08 -7.78
N TRP A 51 -2.40 9.67 -7.25
CA TRP A 51 -1.63 8.56 -7.82
C TRP A 51 -2.37 7.23 -7.71
N ARG A 52 -3.05 6.96 -6.58
CA ARG A 52 -3.85 5.75 -6.33
C ARG A 52 -4.93 5.59 -7.38
N ASP A 53 -5.75 6.63 -7.53
CA ASP A 53 -6.92 6.59 -8.40
C ASP A 53 -6.48 6.44 -9.86
N GLN A 54 -5.40 7.14 -10.26
CA GLN A 54 -4.81 6.93 -11.57
C GLN A 54 -4.27 5.50 -11.78
N LEU A 55 -3.65 4.89 -10.76
CA LEU A 55 -3.11 3.52 -10.89
C LEU A 55 -4.24 2.48 -11.04
N PHE A 56 -5.40 2.70 -10.39
CA PHE A 56 -6.58 1.86 -10.61
C PHE A 56 -7.06 1.88 -12.06
N GLU A 57 -6.85 2.98 -12.78
CA GLU A 57 -7.23 3.10 -14.18
C GLU A 57 -6.10 2.69 -15.13
N SER A 58 -4.85 3.06 -14.82
CA SER A 58 -3.74 3.02 -15.77
C SER A 58 -2.80 1.84 -15.60
N SER A 59 -2.69 1.23 -14.42
CA SER A 59 -1.73 0.13 -14.18
C SER A 59 -2.35 -1.23 -14.51
N PRO A 60 -1.81 -1.98 -15.48
CA PRO A 60 -2.25 -3.34 -15.75
C PRO A 60 -2.08 -4.27 -14.54
N MET A 61 -0.97 -4.10 -13.79
CA MET A 61 -0.66 -4.91 -12.61
C MET A 61 -1.70 -4.70 -11.51
N VAL A 62 -1.95 -3.45 -11.13
CA VAL A 62 -2.91 -3.12 -10.06
C VAL A 62 -4.32 -3.56 -10.45
N ARG A 63 -4.75 -3.30 -11.68
CA ARG A 63 -6.07 -3.73 -12.18
C ARG A 63 -6.22 -5.24 -12.16
N TYR A 64 -5.20 -5.96 -12.61
CA TYR A 64 -5.20 -7.42 -12.62
C TYR A 64 -5.33 -7.99 -11.20
N LEU A 65 -4.54 -7.49 -10.24
CA LEU A 65 -4.60 -7.93 -8.86
C LEU A 65 -5.95 -7.62 -8.21
N LEU A 66 -6.51 -6.42 -8.41
CA LEU A 66 -7.84 -6.07 -7.91
C LEU A 66 -8.93 -6.98 -8.50
N GLN A 67 -8.88 -7.26 -9.80
CA GLN A 67 -9.82 -8.18 -10.44
C GLN A 67 -9.71 -9.60 -9.88
N HIS A 68 -8.50 -10.10 -9.63
CA HIS A 68 -8.32 -11.44 -9.05
C HIS A 68 -8.67 -11.50 -7.57
N LEU A 69 -8.58 -10.38 -6.85
CA LEU A 69 -9.02 -10.28 -5.47
C LEU A 69 -10.55 -10.25 -5.33
N SER A 70 -11.25 -9.69 -6.33
CA SER A 70 -12.72 -9.56 -6.30
C SER A 70 -13.47 -10.88 -6.47
N VAL A 71 -12.82 -11.89 -7.06
CA VAL A 71 -13.40 -13.23 -7.26
C VAL A 71 -13.11 -14.21 -6.11
N LEU A 72 -12.28 -13.80 -5.13
CA LEU A 72 -11.96 -14.63 -3.98
C LEU A 72 -12.95 -14.37 -2.82
N PRO A 73 -13.34 -15.43 -2.08
CA PRO A 73 -14.19 -15.26 -0.91
C PRO A 73 -13.45 -14.48 0.19
N ILE A 74 -14.22 -13.77 1.03
CA ILE A 74 -13.70 -13.13 2.24
C ILE A 74 -13.57 -14.21 3.33
N PRO A 75 -12.37 -14.43 3.93
CA PRO A 75 -12.12 -15.55 4.84
C PRO A 75 -13.08 -15.70 6.02
N THR A 76 -13.66 -14.60 6.52
CA THR A 76 -14.56 -14.64 7.68
C THR A 76 -16.04 -14.82 7.34
N LEU A 77 -16.43 -14.68 6.07
CA LEU A 77 -17.80 -14.96 5.63
C LEU A 77 -18.05 -16.46 5.41
N GLU A 78 -17.00 -17.29 5.34
CA GLU A 78 -17.15 -18.75 5.26
C GLU A 78 -17.71 -19.40 6.54
N LYS A 79 -17.58 -18.76 7.71
CA LYS A 79 -18.08 -19.30 8.98
C LYS A 79 -19.58 -19.09 9.20
N THR A 80 -20.27 -18.43 8.28
CA THR A 80 -21.70 -18.15 8.38
C THR A 80 -22.41 -18.61 7.11
N ILE A 81 -22.38 -19.91 6.84
CA ILE A 81 -23.38 -20.55 5.98
C ILE A 81 -24.39 -21.22 6.93
N PRO A 82 -25.54 -20.59 7.24
CA PRO A 82 -26.68 -21.32 7.76
C PRO A 82 -27.31 -22.11 6.61
N SER A 83 -27.59 -23.37 6.88
CA SER A 83 -28.50 -24.21 6.11
C SER A 83 -29.82 -23.47 5.82
N GLU A 84 -30.20 -23.47 4.55
CA GLU A 84 -31.56 -23.56 3.99
C GLU A 84 -32.70 -22.74 4.64
N ASN A 85 -33.31 -21.89 3.80
CA ASN A 85 -34.61 -21.19 3.97
C ASN A 85 -34.66 -19.96 4.88
N GLN A 86 -34.56 -18.75 4.29
CA GLN A 86 -35.50 -17.62 4.50
C GLN A 86 -35.23 -16.42 3.57
N PRO A 87 -36.25 -15.56 3.29
CA PRO A 87 -36.33 -14.77 2.06
C PRO A 87 -35.51 -13.47 2.10
N MET A 88 -35.06 -13.05 0.91
CA MET A 88 -34.41 -11.76 0.64
C MET A 88 -35.30 -10.59 1.10
N THR A 89 -34.88 -9.88 2.14
CA THR A 89 -35.30 -8.50 2.36
C THR A 89 -34.29 -7.58 1.68
N SER A 90 -34.69 -7.02 0.54
CA SER A 90 -33.98 -5.92 -0.12
C SER A 90 -34.03 -4.67 0.77
N GLN A 91 -32.91 -4.31 1.38
CA GLN A 91 -32.70 -2.93 1.81
C GLN A 91 -31.80 -2.22 0.80
N SER A 92 -32.38 -1.12 0.32
CA SER A 92 -31.93 -0.25 -0.75
C SER A 92 -30.80 0.64 -0.24
N ASP A 93 -29.59 0.45 -0.75
CA ASP A 93 -28.57 1.49 -0.71
C ASP A 93 -28.61 2.28 -2.02
N ASN A 94 -29.16 3.49 -1.95
CA ASN A 94 -28.96 4.52 -2.96
C ASN A 94 -27.52 5.04 -2.84
N ALA A 95 -26.60 4.35 -3.51
CA ALA A 95 -25.30 4.90 -3.89
C ALA A 95 -25.17 4.72 -5.41
N GLY A 96 -24.83 5.81 -6.11
CA GLY A 96 -24.45 5.73 -7.53
C GLY A 96 -23.27 4.76 -7.74
N PRO A 97 -22.87 4.47 -8.98
CA PRO A 97 -21.89 3.42 -9.27
C PRO A 97 -20.48 3.86 -8.83
N SER A 98 -20.20 3.80 -7.53
CA SER A 98 -18.85 3.72 -7.01
C SER A 98 -18.39 2.30 -7.29
N THR A 99 -17.38 2.14 -8.13
CA THR A 99 -16.64 0.89 -8.32
C THR A 99 -16.22 0.38 -6.94
N TRP A 100 -16.96 -0.58 -6.37
CA TRP A 100 -16.65 -1.13 -5.06
C TRP A 100 -15.32 -1.85 -5.19
N LEU A 101 -14.25 -1.24 -4.68
CA LEU A 101 -12.95 -1.88 -4.63
C LEU A 101 -13.11 -3.19 -3.83
N PRO A 102 -12.48 -4.28 -4.27
CA PRO A 102 -12.59 -5.56 -3.57
C PRO A 102 -12.03 -5.49 -2.15
N ILE A 103 -11.20 -4.49 -1.84
CA ILE A 103 -10.59 -4.22 -0.54
C ILE A 103 -10.45 -2.70 -0.33
N PRO A 104 -10.60 -2.17 0.89
CA PRO A 104 -10.30 -0.78 1.20
C PRO A 104 -8.83 -0.44 0.97
N ILE A 105 -8.55 0.68 0.31
CA ILE A 105 -7.20 1.18 0.01
C ILE A 105 -7.13 2.66 0.36
N GLU A 106 -6.40 3.00 1.43
CA GLU A 106 -6.37 4.36 1.99
C GLU A 106 -4.96 4.95 2.01
N CYS A 107 -4.83 6.23 1.64
CA CYS A 107 -3.61 6.99 1.81
C CYS A 107 -3.60 7.68 3.18
N GLY A 108 -2.44 7.69 3.85
CA GLY A 108 -2.28 8.42 5.11
C GLY A 108 -0.82 8.54 5.52
N ILE A 109 -0.56 9.34 6.55
CA ILE A 109 0.77 9.43 7.17
C ILE A 109 1.02 8.18 8.03
N CYS A 110 2.22 7.64 7.94
CA CYS A 110 2.64 6.45 8.70
C CYS A 110 3.79 6.69 9.67
N SER A 111 4.50 7.82 9.58
CA SER A 111 5.55 8.18 10.55
C SER A 111 5.07 7.98 12.01
N PRO A 112 5.92 7.39 12.88
CA PRO A 112 7.33 7.07 12.67
C PRO A 112 7.60 5.71 11.99
N VAL A 113 6.58 4.94 11.60
CA VAL A 113 6.76 3.66 10.92
C VAL A 113 7.44 3.89 9.57
N ARG A 114 8.61 3.28 9.35
CA ARG A 114 9.38 3.40 8.10
C ARG A 114 8.91 2.36 7.07
N SER A 115 7.67 2.48 6.61
CA SER A 115 7.15 1.73 5.46
C SER A 115 6.53 2.66 4.42
N ALA A 116 6.44 2.19 3.18
CA ALA A 116 5.72 2.87 2.11
C ALA A 116 4.27 2.35 1.97
N GLY A 117 3.96 1.17 2.52
CA GLY A 117 2.66 0.53 2.48
C GLY A 117 2.48 -0.49 3.62
N LEU A 118 1.25 -0.91 3.85
CA LEU A 118 0.92 -1.97 4.79
C LEU A 118 -0.39 -2.64 4.40
N PHE A 119 -0.40 -3.96 4.32
CA PHE A 119 -1.60 -4.78 4.38
C PHE A 119 -1.95 -5.14 5.83
N SER A 120 -3.22 -5.03 6.19
CA SER A 120 -3.78 -5.51 7.45
C SER A 120 -4.90 -6.51 7.17
N PRO A 121 -4.94 -7.68 7.82
CA PRO A 121 -6.06 -8.62 7.70
C PRO A 121 -7.34 -8.15 8.43
N PHE A 122 -7.27 -7.00 9.12
CA PHE A 122 -8.41 -6.36 9.78
C PHE A 122 -8.88 -5.11 9.02
N PRO A 123 -10.19 -4.78 9.03
CA PRO A 123 -11.26 -5.59 9.62
C PRO A 123 -11.55 -6.84 8.77
N PRO A 124 -11.91 -7.97 9.41
CA PRO A 124 -12.15 -9.22 8.70
C PRO A 124 -13.35 -9.15 7.74
N SER A 125 -14.35 -8.30 8.05
CA SER A 125 -15.54 -8.11 7.23
C SER A 125 -15.25 -7.64 5.80
N THR A 126 -14.12 -6.97 5.58
CA THR A 126 -13.66 -6.52 4.25
C THR A 126 -12.58 -7.43 3.68
N GLY A 127 -12.24 -8.54 4.36
CA GLY A 127 -11.10 -9.40 4.02
C GLY A 127 -9.76 -8.67 4.11
N GLY A 128 -9.65 -7.68 5.01
CA GLY A 128 -8.48 -6.85 5.22
C GLY A 128 -8.59 -5.43 4.66
N GLN A 129 -7.50 -4.67 4.75
CA GLN A 129 -7.32 -3.33 4.19
C GLN A 129 -5.86 -3.08 3.77
N VAL A 130 -5.66 -2.17 2.81
CA VAL A 130 -4.33 -1.66 2.43
C VAL A 130 -4.22 -0.21 2.85
N LYS A 131 -3.12 0.15 3.51
CA LYS A 131 -2.73 1.53 3.80
C LYS A 131 -1.48 1.89 3.02
N LEU A 132 -1.51 3.00 2.30
CA LEU A 132 -0.37 3.58 1.61
C LEU A 132 0.17 4.77 2.40
N CYS A 133 1.47 4.75 2.67
CA CYS A 133 2.13 5.74 3.51
C CYS A 133 2.56 6.94 2.66
N SER A 134 1.73 7.99 2.65
CA SER A 134 1.91 9.17 1.81
C SER A 134 3.29 9.83 1.96
N ASP A 135 3.88 9.74 3.15
CA ASP A 135 5.22 10.22 3.52
C ASP A 135 6.37 9.27 3.14
N GLY A 136 6.08 8.01 2.80
CA GLY A 136 7.04 7.01 2.32
C GLY A 136 7.12 6.87 0.80
N LEU A 137 6.23 7.54 0.05
CA LEU A 137 6.12 7.41 -1.40
C LEU A 137 6.95 8.44 -2.17
N ALA A 138 7.94 7.92 -2.91
CA ALA A 138 8.88 8.75 -3.69
C ALA A 138 8.34 9.17 -5.06
N SER A 139 7.59 8.29 -5.74
CA SER A 139 7.03 8.53 -7.07
C SER A 139 5.79 7.67 -7.31
N LYS A 140 5.02 7.97 -8.36
CA LYS A 140 3.88 7.13 -8.79
C LYS A 140 4.32 5.70 -9.15
N SER A 141 5.48 5.52 -9.78
CA SER A 141 6.00 4.18 -10.10
C SER A 141 6.42 3.42 -8.83
N HIS A 142 7.03 4.10 -7.86
CA HIS A 142 7.32 3.48 -6.57
C HIS A 142 6.00 3.05 -5.90
N MET A 143 4.98 3.89 -5.96
CA MET A 143 3.66 3.58 -5.42
C MET A 143 3.00 2.39 -6.12
N GLU A 144 3.20 2.21 -7.43
CA GLU A 144 2.70 1.04 -8.15
C GLU A 144 3.28 -0.26 -7.61
N ASP A 145 4.60 -0.32 -7.38
CA ASP A 145 5.25 -1.50 -6.81
C ASP A 145 4.75 -1.76 -5.37
N VAL A 146 4.66 -0.72 -4.54
CA VAL A 146 4.19 -0.81 -3.15
C VAL A 146 2.74 -1.30 -3.11
N LEU A 147 1.85 -0.70 -3.90
CA LEU A 147 0.46 -1.10 -3.95
C LEU A 147 0.33 -2.55 -4.45
N SER A 148 1.11 -2.94 -5.45
CA SER A 148 1.12 -4.32 -5.96
C SER A 148 1.59 -5.30 -4.88
N HIS A 149 2.61 -4.94 -4.10
CA HIS A 149 3.11 -5.70 -2.96
C HIS A 149 2.01 -5.98 -1.93
N GLU A 150 1.34 -4.91 -1.47
CA GLU A 150 0.27 -5.06 -0.47
C GLU A 150 -0.96 -5.79 -1.02
N LEU A 151 -1.25 -5.66 -2.33
CA LEU A 151 -2.32 -6.41 -2.98
C LEU A 151 -1.99 -7.91 -3.11
N ILE A 152 -0.72 -8.28 -3.25
CA ILE A 152 -0.30 -9.69 -3.22
C ILE A 152 -0.51 -10.26 -1.81
N HIS A 153 -0.17 -9.52 -0.75
CA HIS A 153 -0.52 -9.92 0.63
C HIS A 153 -2.03 -10.10 0.81
N ALA A 154 -2.83 -9.16 0.30
CA ALA A 154 -4.28 -9.25 0.35
C ALA A 154 -4.81 -10.49 -0.39
N TRP A 155 -4.25 -10.78 -1.58
CA TRP A 155 -4.61 -11.96 -2.36
C TRP A 155 -4.22 -13.25 -1.64
N ASP A 156 -3.00 -13.33 -1.10
CA ASP A 156 -2.52 -14.48 -0.33
C ASP A 156 -3.40 -14.72 0.90
N HIS A 157 -3.81 -13.65 1.59
CA HIS A 157 -4.70 -13.72 2.75
C HIS A 157 -6.08 -14.29 2.42
N ARG A 158 -6.63 -13.99 1.24
CA ARG A 158 -7.92 -14.55 0.80
C ARG A 158 -7.80 -15.94 0.19
N ARG A 159 -6.71 -16.19 -0.53
CA ARG A 159 -6.52 -17.44 -1.29
C ARG A 159 -6.06 -18.58 -0.41
N PHE A 160 -5.17 -18.30 0.53
CA PHE A 160 -4.53 -19.28 1.39
C PHE A 160 -5.02 -19.11 2.83
N LYS A 161 -5.00 -20.22 3.58
CA LYS A 161 -5.29 -20.22 5.02
C LYS A 161 -4.07 -19.72 5.79
N LEU A 162 -3.72 -18.45 5.57
CA LEU A 162 -2.57 -17.82 6.23
C LEU A 162 -2.80 -17.68 7.74
N ASP A 163 -1.74 -17.99 8.48
CA ASP A 163 -1.64 -17.75 9.90
C ASP A 163 -0.52 -16.72 10.09
N TRP A 164 -0.91 -15.47 10.38
CA TRP A 164 0.01 -14.36 10.59
C TRP A 164 0.86 -14.52 11.87
N GLY A 165 0.57 -15.51 12.72
CA GLY A 165 1.41 -15.92 13.84
C GLY A 165 2.48 -16.96 13.48
N ASN A 166 2.40 -17.56 12.29
CA ASN A 166 3.36 -18.55 11.81
C ASN A 166 4.40 -17.88 10.88
N LEU A 167 5.67 -17.86 11.31
CA LEU A 167 6.75 -17.22 10.54
C LEU A 167 6.96 -17.82 9.15
N GLN A 168 6.68 -19.11 8.93
CA GLN A 168 6.77 -19.74 7.60
C GLN A 168 5.70 -19.19 6.65
N HIS A 169 4.50 -18.92 7.16
CA HIS A 169 3.41 -18.32 6.37
C HIS A 169 3.74 -16.87 6.02
N VAL A 170 4.23 -16.10 7.00
CA VAL A 170 4.72 -14.72 6.79
C VAL A 170 5.84 -14.72 5.76
N ALA A 171 6.87 -15.57 5.92
CA ALA A 171 7.98 -15.68 4.97
C ALA A 171 7.51 -16.03 3.56
N CYS A 172 6.55 -16.93 3.42
CA CYS A 172 6.03 -17.32 2.10
C CYS A 172 5.36 -16.15 1.38
N THR A 173 4.52 -15.38 2.07
CA THR A 173 3.84 -14.23 1.46
C THR A 173 4.81 -13.09 1.16
N GLU A 174 5.83 -12.86 2.01
CA GLU A 174 6.90 -11.90 1.75
C GLU A 174 7.73 -12.26 0.52
N ILE A 175 8.09 -13.55 0.36
CA ILE A 175 8.80 -14.02 -0.83
C ILE A 175 7.98 -13.74 -2.09
N ARG A 176 6.69 -14.09 -2.07
CA ARG A 176 5.76 -13.88 -3.19
C ARG A 176 5.60 -12.39 -3.49
N ALA A 177 5.32 -11.56 -2.49
CA ALA A 177 5.16 -10.13 -2.64
C ALA A 177 6.39 -9.49 -3.30
N ASN A 178 7.60 -9.78 -2.79
CA ASN A 178 8.84 -9.25 -3.36
C ASN A 178 9.17 -9.83 -4.75
N ALA A 179 8.76 -11.06 -5.06
CA ALA A 179 8.99 -11.68 -6.35
C ALA A 179 8.07 -11.14 -7.46
N LEU A 180 6.84 -10.75 -7.11
CA LEU A 180 5.73 -10.51 -8.04
C LEU A 180 5.35 -9.02 -8.16
N SER A 181 5.62 -8.18 -7.14
CA SER A 181 5.14 -6.78 -7.10
C SER A 181 5.85 -5.82 -8.06
N GLY A 182 7.10 -6.12 -8.42
CA GLY A 182 7.99 -5.18 -9.11
C GLY A 182 9.08 -4.56 -8.22
N ASP A 183 9.02 -4.76 -6.90
CA ASP A 183 9.97 -4.19 -5.93
C ASP A 183 11.44 -4.57 -6.16
N CYS A 184 11.66 -5.69 -6.85
CA CYS A 184 12.96 -6.23 -7.18
C CYS A 184 13.28 -6.17 -8.69
N ARG A 185 12.63 -5.26 -9.44
CA ARG A 185 13.01 -4.95 -10.83
C ARG A 185 14.42 -4.33 -10.89
N TRP A 186 15.17 -4.67 -11.94
CA TRP A 186 16.56 -4.27 -12.13
C TRP A 186 16.81 -2.76 -11.95
N LEU A 187 15.98 -1.91 -12.56
CA LEU A 187 16.11 -0.44 -12.46
C LEU A 187 16.04 0.07 -11.01
N ARG A 188 15.25 -0.59 -10.15
CA ARG A 188 15.15 -0.22 -8.73
C ARG A 188 16.35 -0.69 -7.93
N GLU A 189 16.96 -1.79 -8.33
CA GLU A 189 18.16 -2.27 -7.67
C GLU A 189 19.40 -1.45 -8.07
N ILE A 190 19.43 -0.84 -9.27
CA ILE A 190 20.45 0.17 -9.61
C ILE A 190 20.29 1.42 -8.76
N ASP A 191 19.07 1.93 -8.57
CA ASP A 191 18.78 3.06 -7.67
C ASP A 191 19.23 2.74 -6.22
N ARG A 192 19.25 1.45 -5.86
CA ARG A 192 19.76 0.92 -4.59
C ARG A 192 21.23 0.47 -4.65
N HIS A 193 21.98 0.81 -5.70
CA HIS A 193 23.41 0.53 -5.89
C HIS A 193 23.81 -0.96 -5.91
N ASN A 194 22.89 -1.84 -6.31
CA ASN A 194 23.15 -3.27 -6.53
C ASN A 194 23.41 -3.54 -8.02
N PHE A 195 24.62 -3.96 -8.38
CA PHE A 195 25.08 -4.10 -9.77
C PHE A 195 25.28 -5.56 -10.25
N LYS A 196 24.74 -6.57 -9.55
CA LYS A 196 24.90 -7.98 -9.94
C LYS A 196 23.99 -8.32 -11.13
N PHE A 197 24.53 -8.89 -12.21
CA PHE A 197 23.75 -9.15 -13.45
C PHE A 197 22.94 -10.47 -13.43
N ALA A 198 23.42 -11.51 -12.73
CA ALA A 198 22.71 -12.79 -12.65
C ALA A 198 21.95 -12.94 -11.32
N LYS A 199 20.72 -13.47 -11.39
CA LYS A 199 19.86 -13.78 -10.22
C LYS A 199 19.57 -12.61 -9.28
N GLN A 200 19.71 -11.37 -9.75
CA GLN A 200 19.50 -10.18 -8.92
C GLN A 200 18.11 -10.13 -8.28
N ARG A 201 17.06 -10.49 -9.02
CA ARG A 201 15.68 -10.54 -8.50
C ARG A 201 15.56 -11.52 -7.32
N GLN A 202 16.22 -12.68 -7.41
CA GLN A 202 16.24 -13.68 -6.34
C GLN A 202 16.96 -13.13 -5.10
N PHE A 203 18.15 -12.54 -5.27
CA PHE A 203 18.89 -11.96 -4.14
C PHE A 203 18.12 -10.80 -3.48
N CYS A 204 17.51 -9.93 -4.28
CA CYS A 204 16.68 -8.84 -3.77
C CYS A 204 15.49 -9.39 -2.98
N ALA A 205 14.72 -10.32 -3.55
CA ALA A 205 13.54 -10.86 -2.90
C ALA A 205 13.88 -11.64 -1.62
N ARG A 206 14.94 -12.46 -1.63
CA ARG A 206 15.41 -13.15 -0.42
C ARG A 206 15.79 -12.15 0.67
N ARG A 207 16.62 -11.15 0.34
CA ARG A 207 17.05 -10.13 1.30
C ARG A 207 15.87 -9.37 1.89
N ARG A 208 14.90 -8.96 1.06
CA ARG A 208 13.73 -8.21 1.51
C ARG A 208 12.79 -9.07 2.36
N ALA A 209 12.55 -10.31 1.97
CA ALA A 209 11.74 -11.23 2.78
C ALA A 209 12.36 -11.48 4.16
N ILE A 210 13.69 -11.63 4.25
CA ILE A 210 14.38 -11.77 5.55
C ILE A 210 14.17 -10.54 6.43
N LEU A 211 14.29 -9.33 5.87
CA LEU A 211 14.07 -8.09 6.60
C LEU A 211 12.62 -8.01 7.14
N SER A 212 11.63 -8.26 6.28
CA SER A 212 10.23 -8.24 6.70
C SER A 212 9.95 -9.29 7.79
N VAL A 213 10.40 -10.54 7.60
CA VAL A 213 10.17 -11.63 8.57
C VAL A 213 10.84 -11.35 9.91
N ALA A 214 12.02 -10.71 9.92
CA ALA A 214 12.72 -10.34 11.15
C ALA A 214 11.88 -9.40 12.02
N ASP A 215 11.11 -8.49 11.41
CA ASP A 215 10.20 -7.59 12.13
C ASP A 215 9.02 -8.34 12.81
N HIS A 216 8.75 -9.58 12.41
CA HIS A 216 7.74 -10.47 13.02
C HIS A 216 8.30 -11.42 14.08
N VAL A 217 9.62 -11.48 14.26
CA VAL A 217 10.23 -12.34 15.30
C VAL A 217 9.97 -11.72 16.67
N LYS A 218 9.27 -12.47 17.53
CA LYS A 218 8.99 -12.03 18.89
C LYS A 218 10.28 -12.09 19.73
N PRO A 219 10.56 -11.07 20.57
CA PRO A 219 11.66 -11.17 21.52
C PRO A 219 11.42 -12.34 22.48
N SER A 220 12.48 -13.09 22.79
CA SER A 220 12.42 -14.16 23.79
C SER A 220 12.05 -13.58 25.15
N SER A 221 10.92 -14.04 25.71
CA SER A 221 10.39 -13.58 27.00
C SER A 221 11.06 -14.23 28.22
N GLU A 222 12.01 -15.14 28.02
CA GLU A 222 12.69 -15.86 29.09
C GLU A 222 14.21 -15.80 28.86
N GLY A 223 14.97 -15.54 29.93
CA GLY A 223 16.39 -15.17 29.94
C GLY A 223 17.40 -16.22 29.48
N GLY A 224 17.16 -16.87 28.34
CA GLY A 224 18.16 -17.54 27.52
C GLY A 224 18.77 -16.60 26.48
N ASP A 225 19.85 -17.04 25.83
CA ASP A 225 20.58 -16.30 24.78
C ASP A 225 19.61 -15.55 23.87
N SER A 226 19.83 -14.24 23.72
CA SER A 226 19.03 -13.37 22.86
C SER A 226 19.00 -13.96 21.45
N LEU A 227 17.85 -14.48 21.04
CA LEU A 227 17.66 -15.06 19.72
C LEU A 227 17.80 -13.94 18.67
N ASP A 228 18.81 -14.04 17.80
CA ASP A 228 19.02 -13.06 16.72
C ASP A 228 17.86 -13.13 15.71
N PRO A 229 17.00 -12.10 15.62
CA PRO A 229 15.84 -12.10 14.71
C PRO A 229 16.22 -12.33 13.26
N MET A 230 17.36 -11.81 12.82
CA MET A 230 17.81 -11.91 11.44
C MET A 230 18.20 -13.34 11.08
N LYS A 231 18.85 -14.04 12.01
CA LYS A 231 19.22 -15.45 11.82
C LYS A 231 17.99 -16.34 11.74
N VAL A 232 17.01 -16.12 12.62
CA VAL A 232 15.73 -16.86 12.59
C VAL A 232 15.00 -16.61 11.28
N ALA A 233 14.89 -15.34 10.88
CA ALA A 233 14.22 -14.96 9.64
C ALA A 233 14.90 -15.59 8.41
N GLU A 234 16.23 -15.61 8.37
CA GLU A 234 16.98 -16.27 7.30
C GLU A 234 16.69 -17.77 7.23
N GLU A 235 16.75 -18.48 8.36
CA GLU A 235 16.45 -19.92 8.42
C GLU A 235 15.02 -20.22 7.97
N VAL A 236 14.04 -19.43 8.39
CA VAL A 236 12.63 -19.60 8.02
C VAL A 236 12.39 -19.32 6.53
N VAL A 237 12.99 -18.25 5.99
CA VAL A 237 12.90 -17.92 4.56
C VAL A 237 13.48 -19.06 3.71
N ASP A 238 14.61 -19.63 4.11
CA ASP A 238 15.26 -20.72 3.39
C ASP A 238 14.42 -22.01 3.40
N GLN A 239 13.71 -22.30 4.50
CA GLN A 239 12.83 -23.47 4.59
C GLN A 239 11.70 -23.46 3.56
N VAL A 240 11.12 -22.29 3.27
CA VAL A 240 9.96 -22.17 2.38
C VAL A 240 10.32 -21.69 0.96
N TRP A 241 11.57 -21.26 0.74
CA TRP A 241 12.04 -20.60 -0.48
C TRP A 241 11.62 -21.32 -1.76
N ALA A 242 11.96 -22.60 -1.91
CA ALA A 242 11.73 -23.34 -3.15
C ALA A 242 10.24 -23.44 -3.52
N SER A 243 9.35 -23.53 -2.52
CA SER A 243 7.91 -23.59 -2.76
C SER A 243 7.36 -22.20 -3.10
N CYS A 244 7.69 -21.19 -2.31
CA CYS A 244 7.06 -19.87 -2.40
C CYS A 244 7.63 -19.02 -3.55
N TRP A 245 8.93 -19.17 -3.86
CA TRP A 245 9.56 -18.45 -4.97
C TRP A 245 9.03 -18.87 -6.34
N ASN A 246 8.70 -20.15 -6.50
CA ASN A 246 8.21 -20.71 -7.77
C ASN A 246 6.69 -20.60 -7.92
N ASP A 247 5.97 -20.15 -6.89
CA ASP A 247 4.53 -19.95 -6.95
C ASP A 247 4.21 -18.56 -7.49
N THR A 248 3.87 -18.51 -8.77
CA THR A 248 3.61 -17.26 -9.49
C THR A 248 2.16 -16.80 -9.44
N ARG A 249 1.25 -17.56 -8.82
CA ARG A 249 -0.18 -17.24 -8.81
C ARG A 249 -0.43 -15.86 -8.17
N PRO A 250 -1.41 -15.08 -8.63
CA PRO A 250 -2.35 -15.39 -9.71
C PRO A 250 -1.77 -15.29 -11.13
N PHE A 251 -0.51 -14.90 -11.30
CA PHE A 251 0.11 -14.78 -12.61
C PHE A 251 0.45 -16.16 -13.18
N ASP A 252 -0.35 -16.62 -14.14
CA ASP A 252 -0.17 -17.92 -14.79
C ASP A 252 1.08 -17.97 -15.70
N GLU A 253 1.56 -16.81 -16.17
CA GLU A 253 2.78 -16.69 -17.00
C GLU A 253 3.59 -15.45 -16.59
N ILE A 254 4.68 -15.65 -15.84
CA ILE A 254 5.69 -14.61 -15.62
C ILE A 254 6.83 -14.91 -16.59
N TYR A 255 6.89 -14.14 -17.67
CA TYR A 255 7.92 -14.22 -18.72
C TYR A 255 9.29 -13.73 -18.24
#